data_AF-A0A920EZN9-F1
#
_entry.id   AF-A0A920EZN9-F1
#
_cell.length_a   1.000
_cell.length_b   1.000
_cell.length_c   1.000
_cell.angle_alpha   90.00
_cell.angle_beta   90.00
_cell.angle_gamma   90.00
#
_symmetry.space_group_name_H-M   'P 1'
#
loop_
_entity.id
_entity.type
_entity.pdbx_description
1 polymer ?
#
loop_
_entity_poly.entity_id
_entity_poly.type
_entity_poly.pdbx_seq_one_letter_code
_entity_poly.pdbx_strand_id
1 'polypeptide(L)'
;MRINNELVYVNREVTHMFIEGQLIQLSNGKNLTEERKNEILSINFRDLPFQQAIVSDFNKSDQGSVREIAVFEDPNCGYCRKFRRSLSKIENLRVYTFLYPILGDSSVTISKNVWCSANPSQTWDELMLNDVEPSDIDAISCKFNLESFLAVGKNLGIQATPTIFLSSGERLRGAVSEERLREARSYFGRKIINVPRNFVDPAFLPASIPVPKNRSPLLGPLIALPVSWAIIK
;
A
#
# COMPACT_ATOMS: atom_id res chain seq x y z
N MET A 1 11.85 -10.17 -1.91
CA MET A 1 11.01 -11.26 -1.37
C MET A 1 10.15 -10.69 -0.23
N ARG A 2 8.94 -11.22 0.00
CA ARG A 2 8.11 -10.84 1.16
C ARG A 2 8.28 -11.90 2.24
N ILE A 3 8.60 -11.48 3.46
CA ILE A 3 8.56 -12.32 4.65
C ILE A 3 7.62 -11.61 5.63
N ASN A 4 6.51 -12.25 6.02
CA ASN A 4 5.42 -11.62 6.77
C ASN A 4 4.92 -10.33 6.08
N ASN A 5 5.06 -9.15 6.70
CA ASN A 5 4.73 -7.84 6.09
C ASN A 5 5.96 -7.03 5.68
N GLU A 6 7.16 -7.64 5.68
CA GLU A 6 8.40 -6.97 5.32
C GLU A 6 8.88 -7.37 3.93
N LEU A 7 9.38 -6.37 3.22
CA LEU A 7 10.08 -6.55 1.97
C LEU A 7 11.57 -6.69 2.27
N VAL A 8 12.15 -7.83 1.90
CA VAL A 8 13.59 -8.10 2.01
C VAL A 8 14.21 -8.24 0.63
N TYR A 9 15.47 -7.84 0.51
CA TYR A 9 16.26 -8.01 -0.71
C TYR A 9 17.16 -9.22 -0.56
N VAL A 10 17.17 -10.06 -1.59
CA VAL A 10 18.00 -11.27 -1.63
C VAL A 10 18.74 -11.30 -2.95
N ASN A 11 19.99 -11.74 -2.94
CA ASN A 11 20.71 -12.02 -4.18
C ASN A 11 20.10 -13.24 -4.89
N ARG A 12 20.44 -13.43 -6.16
CA ARG A 12 19.86 -14.49 -7.01
C ARG A 12 20.08 -15.90 -6.43
N GLU A 13 21.22 -16.12 -5.79
CA GLU A 13 21.60 -17.40 -5.20
C GLU A 13 21.00 -17.63 -3.80
N VAL A 14 20.28 -16.63 -3.24
CA VAL A 14 19.64 -16.68 -1.91
C VAL A 14 20.65 -16.98 -0.79
N THR A 15 21.88 -16.48 -0.92
CA THR A 15 22.95 -16.65 0.07
C THR A 15 23.13 -15.44 0.97
N HIS A 16 22.63 -14.27 0.53
CA HIS A 16 22.72 -13.02 1.24
C HIS A 16 21.36 -12.33 1.25
N MET A 17 21.00 -11.76 2.39
CA MET A 17 19.78 -11.00 2.57
C MET A 17 20.12 -9.62 3.12
N PHE A 18 19.48 -8.60 2.57
CA PHE A 18 19.48 -7.25 3.10
C PHE A 18 18.09 -6.93 3.63
N ILE A 19 18.04 -6.65 4.93
CA ILE A 19 16.83 -6.34 5.71
C ILE A 19 16.94 -4.87 6.13
N GLU A 20 15.81 -4.19 6.28
CA GLU A 20 15.76 -2.81 6.80
C GLU A 20 16.55 -1.77 5.99
N GLY A 21 16.27 -1.65 4.69
CA GLY A 21 16.76 -0.51 3.91
C GLY A 21 15.92 -0.15 2.71
N GLN A 22 16.32 0.93 2.03
CA GLN A 22 15.61 1.46 0.87
C GLN A 22 16.46 1.38 -0.39
N LEU A 23 15.86 0.83 -1.44
CA LEU A 23 16.40 0.78 -2.79
C LEU A 23 15.91 2.02 -3.53
N ILE A 24 16.74 3.05 -3.56
CA ILE A 24 16.48 4.28 -4.31
C ILE A 24 17.15 4.20 -5.68
N GLN A 25 16.37 4.34 -6.74
CA GLN A 25 16.88 4.51 -8.09
C GLN A 25 17.43 5.93 -8.24
N LEU A 26 18.76 6.06 -8.34
CA LEU A 26 19.43 7.35 -8.34
C LEU A 26 19.14 8.20 -9.58
N SER A 27 18.79 7.59 -10.72
CA SER A 27 18.54 8.31 -11.97
C SER A 27 17.35 9.27 -11.91
N ASN A 28 16.37 8.99 -11.06
CA ASN A 28 15.12 9.76 -10.94
C ASN A 28 14.65 9.92 -9.48
N GLY A 29 15.45 9.51 -8.50
CA GLY A 29 15.11 9.56 -7.07
C GLY A 29 13.99 8.61 -6.63
N LYS A 30 13.59 7.66 -7.48
CA LYS A 30 12.42 6.81 -7.23
C LYS A 30 12.73 5.74 -6.18
N ASN A 31 11.87 5.63 -5.17
CA ASN A 31 12.01 4.63 -4.11
C ASN A 31 11.35 3.30 -4.51
N LEU A 32 12.13 2.36 -5.02
CA LEU A 32 11.66 1.04 -5.49
C LEU A 32 11.20 0.13 -4.34
N THR A 33 11.72 0.33 -3.13
CA THR A 33 11.22 -0.35 -1.93
C THR A 33 9.78 0.02 -1.66
N GLU A 34 9.49 1.31 -1.64
CA GLU A 34 8.15 1.81 -1.35
C GLU A 34 7.16 1.41 -2.45
N GLU A 35 7.55 1.46 -3.72
CA GLU A 35 6.69 0.95 -4.81
C GLU A 35 6.36 -0.53 -4.63
N ARG A 36 7.37 -1.36 -4.37
CA ARG A 36 7.14 -2.80 -4.21
C ARG A 36 6.34 -3.12 -2.95
N LYS A 37 6.54 -2.38 -1.86
CA LYS A 37 5.70 -2.48 -0.66
C LYS A 37 4.25 -2.10 -0.98
N ASN A 38 4.03 -1.03 -1.72
CA ASN A 38 2.68 -0.59 -2.10
C ASN A 38 1.95 -1.62 -2.98
N GLU A 39 2.64 -2.27 -3.91
CA GLU A 39 2.07 -3.39 -4.68
C GLU A 39 1.68 -4.57 -3.80
N ILE A 40 2.58 -4.97 -2.90
CA ILE A 40 2.40 -6.14 -2.02
C ILE A 40 1.32 -5.89 -0.95
N LEU A 41 1.17 -4.64 -0.51
CA LEU A 41 0.19 -4.21 0.49
C LEU A 41 -1.07 -3.63 -0.14
N SER A 42 -1.30 -3.92 -1.43
CA SER A 42 -2.56 -3.61 -2.08
C SER A 42 -3.71 -4.39 -1.42
N ILE A 43 -4.90 -3.80 -1.47
CA ILE A 43 -6.10 -4.35 -0.85
C ILE A 43 -7.17 -4.60 -1.89
N ASN A 44 -8.17 -5.42 -1.58
CA ASN A 44 -9.42 -5.34 -2.31
C ASN A 44 -10.22 -4.15 -1.75
N PHE A 45 -10.32 -3.08 -2.53
CA PHE A 45 -10.99 -1.84 -2.10
C PHE A 45 -12.42 -2.07 -1.62
N ARG A 46 -13.11 -3.05 -2.20
CA ARG A 46 -14.51 -3.36 -1.86
C ARG A 46 -14.67 -4.01 -0.50
N ASP A 47 -13.60 -4.54 0.08
CA ASP A 47 -13.62 -5.19 1.39
C ASP A 47 -13.44 -4.18 2.54
N LEU A 48 -13.24 -2.89 2.21
CA LEU A 48 -13.20 -1.83 3.22
C LEU A 48 -14.57 -1.64 3.88
N PRO A 49 -14.62 -1.44 5.21
CA PRO A 49 -15.87 -1.26 5.93
C PRO A 49 -16.37 0.18 5.77
N PHE A 50 -16.91 0.53 4.60
CA PHE A 50 -17.31 1.90 4.26
C PHE A 50 -18.32 2.53 5.23
N GLN A 51 -19.05 1.74 6.02
CA GLN A 51 -19.93 2.24 7.08
C GLN A 51 -19.16 2.91 8.24
N GLN A 52 -17.85 2.65 8.36
CA GLN A 52 -16.94 3.29 9.31
C GLN A 52 -16.16 4.46 8.69
N ALA A 53 -16.56 4.92 7.50
CA ALA A 53 -15.93 6.04 6.82
C ALA A 53 -16.82 7.28 6.81
N ILE A 54 -16.19 8.44 6.94
CA ILE A 54 -16.79 9.74 6.63
C ILE A 54 -16.68 9.97 5.12
N VAL A 55 -17.80 10.26 4.47
CA VAL A 55 -17.86 10.43 3.01
C VAL A 55 -17.83 11.91 2.66
N SER A 56 -16.84 12.32 1.88
CA SER A 56 -16.77 13.67 1.30
C SER A 56 -16.77 13.58 -0.22
N ASP A 57 -17.59 14.41 -0.87
CA ASP A 57 -17.61 14.52 -2.33
C ASP A 57 -17.01 15.87 -2.75
N PHE A 58 -15.94 15.82 -3.53
CA PHE A 58 -15.22 17.00 -4.03
C PHE A 58 -15.62 17.31 -5.47
N ASN A 59 -15.88 18.60 -5.74
CA ASN A 59 -16.14 19.17 -7.07
C ASN A 59 -17.12 18.33 -7.91
N LYS A 60 -18.33 18.12 -7.36
CA LYS A 60 -19.40 17.41 -8.06
C LYS A 60 -19.74 18.10 -9.39
N SER A 61 -19.81 17.31 -10.45
CA SER A 61 -20.18 17.70 -11.81
C SER A 61 -21.05 16.60 -12.42
N ASP A 62 -22.07 16.98 -13.20
CA ASP A 62 -22.94 16.04 -13.91
C ASP A 62 -22.22 15.32 -15.07
N GLN A 63 -20.96 15.70 -15.36
CA GLN A 63 -20.17 15.15 -16.46
C GLN A 63 -19.09 14.20 -15.94
N GLY A 64 -19.09 12.96 -16.46
CA GLY A 64 -18.08 11.95 -16.16
C GLY A 64 -18.39 11.07 -14.96
N SER A 65 -17.54 10.08 -14.70
CA SER A 65 -17.73 9.12 -13.61
C SER A 65 -17.15 9.63 -12.28
N VAL A 66 -17.85 9.30 -11.18
CA VAL A 66 -17.33 9.49 -9.82
C VAL A 66 -16.15 8.56 -9.60
N ARG A 67 -15.04 9.13 -9.16
CA ARG A 67 -13.82 8.44 -8.76
C ARG A 67 -13.85 8.24 -7.25
N GLU A 68 -13.35 7.11 -6.78
CA GLU A 68 -13.39 6.75 -5.36
C GLU A 68 -11.99 6.48 -4.82
N ILE A 69 -11.70 7.05 -3.66
CA ILE A 69 -10.49 6.74 -2.88
C ILE A 69 -10.88 6.53 -1.41
N ALA A 70 -10.08 5.74 -0.70
CA ALA A 70 -10.15 5.60 0.74
C ALA A 70 -8.91 6.22 1.35
N VAL A 71 -9.08 6.98 2.43
CA VAL A 71 -7.98 7.73 3.05
C VAL A 71 -8.04 7.56 4.55
N PHE A 72 -6.93 7.18 5.15
CA PHE A 72 -6.77 7.10 6.60
C PHE A 72 -6.10 8.37 7.07
N GLU A 73 -6.81 9.17 7.87
CA GLU A 73 -6.40 10.52 8.26
C GLU A 73 -6.52 10.75 9.76
N ASP A 74 -5.65 11.61 10.27
CA ASP A 74 -5.68 12.09 11.65
C ASP A 74 -6.05 13.60 11.66
N PRO A 75 -6.91 14.08 12.57
CA PRO A 75 -7.32 15.48 12.62
C PRO A 75 -6.15 16.47 12.86
N ASN A 76 -5.09 16.05 13.55
CA ASN A 76 -3.93 16.88 13.85
C ASN A 76 -2.81 16.77 12.81
N CYS A 77 -3.02 15.96 11.76
CA CYS A 77 -2.02 15.73 10.72
C CYS A 77 -1.99 16.87 9.68
N GLY A 78 -0.95 17.70 9.75
CA GLY A 78 -0.75 18.80 8.78
C GLY A 78 -0.63 18.33 7.31
N TYR A 79 -0.04 17.16 7.07
CA TYR A 79 0.02 16.57 5.72
C TYR A 79 -1.36 16.14 5.21
N CYS A 80 -2.25 15.71 6.11
CA CYS A 80 -3.62 15.34 5.78
C CYS A 80 -4.41 16.57 5.35
N ARG A 81 -4.27 17.69 6.07
CA ARG A 81 -4.84 19.01 5.68
C ARG A 81 -4.33 19.45 4.30
N LYS A 82 -3.00 19.37 4.08
CA LYS A 82 -2.40 19.69 2.77
C LYS A 82 -2.93 18.79 1.65
N PHE A 83 -3.10 17.50 1.92
CA PHE A 83 -3.65 16.55 0.98
C PHE A 83 -5.10 16.87 0.64
N ARG A 84 -5.98 17.10 1.62
CA ARG A 84 -7.38 17.45 1.33
C ARG A 84 -7.52 18.73 0.51
N ARG A 85 -6.67 19.74 0.73
CA ARG A 85 -6.61 20.94 -0.10
C ARG A 85 -6.19 20.67 -1.55
N SER A 86 -5.46 19.59 -1.84
CA SER A 86 -5.16 19.21 -3.23
C SER A 86 -6.34 18.49 -3.88
N LEU A 87 -7.17 17.79 -3.10
CA LEU A 87 -8.37 17.10 -3.60
C LEU A 87 -9.43 18.08 -4.13
N SER A 88 -9.47 19.30 -3.63
CA SER A 88 -10.37 20.36 -4.14
C SER A 88 -10.05 20.83 -5.56
N LYS A 89 -9.01 20.29 -6.21
CA LYS A 89 -8.70 20.51 -7.63
C LYS A 89 -9.20 19.38 -8.54
N ILE A 90 -9.68 18.30 -7.94
CA ILE A 90 -10.09 17.08 -8.64
C ILE A 90 -11.60 17.07 -8.74
N GLU A 91 -12.12 17.04 -9.98
CA GLU A 91 -13.55 16.89 -10.23
C GLU A 91 -14.06 15.51 -9.80
N ASN A 92 -15.35 15.38 -9.49
CA ASN A 92 -16.04 14.09 -9.31
C ASN A 92 -15.26 13.07 -8.48
N LEU A 93 -14.75 13.48 -7.32
CA LEU A 93 -13.99 12.62 -6.42
C LEU A 93 -14.78 12.39 -5.12
N ARG A 94 -15.05 11.12 -4.81
CA ARG A 94 -15.57 10.66 -3.55
C ARG A 94 -14.43 10.12 -2.69
N VAL A 95 -14.36 10.63 -1.47
CA VAL A 95 -13.33 10.30 -0.49
C VAL A 95 -13.99 9.62 0.70
N TYR A 96 -13.65 8.35 0.90
CA TYR A 96 -14.01 7.59 2.09
C TYR A 96 -12.93 7.77 3.14
N THR A 97 -13.16 8.65 4.10
CA THR A 97 -12.18 8.96 5.15
C THR A 97 -12.39 8.04 6.35
N PHE A 98 -11.39 7.22 6.64
CA PHE A 98 -11.31 6.44 7.87
C PHE A 98 -10.52 7.23 8.91
N LEU A 99 -11.18 7.62 10.01
CA LEU A 99 -10.52 8.31 11.11
C LEU A 99 -9.46 7.39 11.73
N TYR A 100 -8.22 7.86 11.77
CA TYR A 100 -7.07 7.13 12.29
C TYR A 100 -6.26 8.01 13.26
N PRO A 101 -6.83 8.33 14.44
CA PRO A 101 -6.22 9.25 15.40
C PRO A 101 -5.03 8.59 16.12
N ILE A 102 -3.83 8.80 15.60
CA ILE A 102 -2.57 8.23 16.08
C ILE A 102 -1.56 9.28 16.57
N LEU A 103 -1.91 10.58 16.49
CA LEU A 103 -1.03 11.70 16.85
C LEU A 103 -1.28 12.27 18.25
N GLY A 104 -1.93 11.51 19.13
CA GLY A 104 -2.11 11.83 20.56
C GLY A 104 -3.57 11.94 20.99
N ASP A 105 -3.79 12.23 22.27
CA ASP A 105 -5.12 12.20 22.90
C ASP A 105 -6.07 13.24 22.31
N SER A 106 -5.56 14.41 21.91
CA SER A 106 -6.38 15.42 21.23
C SER A 106 -6.91 14.91 19.89
N SER A 107 -6.15 14.08 19.16
CA SER A 107 -6.64 13.47 17.92
C SER A 107 -7.84 12.56 18.19
N VAL A 108 -7.80 11.79 19.27
CA VAL A 108 -8.91 10.92 19.68
C VAL A 108 -10.15 11.75 20.00
N THR A 109 -10.01 12.80 20.81
CA THR A 109 -11.12 13.68 21.21
C THR A 109 -11.74 14.38 20.02
N ILE A 110 -10.93 14.95 19.12
CA ILE A 110 -11.42 15.63 17.91
C ILE A 110 -12.09 14.62 16.97
N SER A 111 -11.49 13.45 16.74
CA SER A 111 -12.11 12.39 15.92
C SER A 111 -13.45 11.93 16.48
N LYS A 112 -13.57 11.76 17.80
CA LYS A 112 -14.85 11.50 18.48
C LYS A 112 -15.85 12.62 18.18
N ASN A 113 -15.49 13.88 18.41
CA ASN A 113 -16.38 15.03 18.21
C ASN A 113 -16.85 15.16 16.75
N VAL A 114 -15.97 14.94 15.78
CA VAL A 114 -16.34 14.88 14.36
C VAL A 114 -17.33 13.75 14.10
N TRP A 115 -17.01 12.53 14.53
CA TRP A 115 -17.85 11.36 14.27
C TRP A 115 -19.25 11.48 14.88
N CYS A 116 -19.34 12.13 16.05
CA CYS A 116 -20.55 12.30 16.81
C CYS A 116 -21.32 13.58 16.49
N SER A 117 -20.83 14.38 15.54
CA SER A 117 -21.51 15.60 15.14
C SER A 117 -22.80 15.30 14.37
N ALA A 118 -23.67 16.30 14.27
CA ALA A 118 -24.91 16.17 13.48
C ALA A 118 -24.63 15.89 11.99
N ASN A 119 -23.47 16.29 11.47
CA ASN A 119 -23.06 16.05 10.10
C ASN A 119 -21.54 15.79 10.04
N PRO A 120 -21.10 14.54 10.23
CA PRO A 120 -19.67 14.21 10.31
C PRO A 120 -18.89 14.59 9.05
N SER A 121 -19.51 14.47 7.87
CA SER A 121 -18.90 14.87 6.59
C SER A 121 -18.57 16.36 6.57
N GLN A 122 -19.56 17.21 6.86
CA GLN A 122 -19.35 18.66 6.88
C GLN A 122 -18.36 19.06 7.98
N THR A 123 -18.50 18.48 9.19
CA THR A 123 -17.60 18.78 10.31
C THR A 123 -16.16 18.39 10.02
N TRP A 124 -15.93 17.25 9.37
CA TRP A 124 -14.59 16.83 8.97
C TRP A 124 -13.99 17.76 7.92
N ASP A 125 -14.77 18.16 6.91
CA ASP A 125 -14.31 19.05 5.86
C ASP A 125 -13.98 20.45 6.38
N GLU A 126 -14.84 21.03 7.24
CA GLU A 126 -14.59 22.31 7.90
C GLU A 126 -13.33 22.26 8.78
N LEU A 127 -13.17 21.19 9.55
CA LEU A 127 -11.96 20.97 10.34
C LEU A 127 -10.73 20.96 9.43
N MET A 128 -10.70 20.10 8.41
CA MET A 128 -9.47 19.80 7.69
C MET A 128 -9.12 20.83 6.60
N LEU A 129 -10.10 21.55 6.07
CA LEU A 129 -9.89 22.57 5.03
C LEU A 129 -9.76 23.97 5.62
N ASN A 130 -10.60 24.30 6.60
CA ASN A 130 -10.78 25.65 7.14
C ASN A 130 -10.31 25.81 8.59
N ASP A 131 -9.74 24.76 9.19
CA ASP A 131 -9.22 24.78 10.56
C ASP A 131 -10.29 25.10 11.63
N VAL A 132 -11.56 24.75 11.35
CA VAL A 132 -12.68 24.96 12.29
C VAL A 132 -12.86 23.73 13.17
N GLU A 133 -12.55 23.85 14.46
CA GLU A 133 -12.70 22.74 15.40
C GLU A 133 -14.17 22.43 15.74
N PRO A 134 -14.55 21.14 15.86
CA PRO A 134 -15.87 20.77 16.31
C PRO A 134 -16.06 21.13 17.79
N SER A 135 -17.30 21.45 18.17
CA SER A 135 -17.66 21.55 19.59
C SER A 135 -17.43 20.23 20.31
N ASP A 136 -17.21 20.29 21.62
CA ASP A 136 -17.09 19.06 22.42
C ASP A 136 -18.45 18.36 22.56
N ILE A 137 -18.47 17.07 22.25
CA ILE A 137 -19.67 16.24 22.22
C ILE A 137 -19.43 15.00 23.08
N ASP A 138 -20.40 14.67 23.93
CA ASP A 138 -20.34 13.43 24.71
C ASP A 138 -20.50 12.19 23.79
N ALA A 139 -19.55 11.25 23.93
CA ALA A 139 -19.47 10.02 23.14
C ALA A 139 -20.69 9.11 23.35
N ILE A 140 -21.39 9.24 24.49
CA ILE A 140 -22.55 8.41 24.86
C ILE A 140 -23.64 8.49 23.78
N SER A 141 -23.75 9.62 23.08
CA SER A 141 -24.76 9.88 22.06
C SER A 141 -24.59 9.08 20.75
N CYS A 142 -23.37 8.66 20.42
CA CYS A 142 -22.98 8.22 19.06
C CYS A 142 -22.28 6.85 19.00
N LYS A 143 -22.07 6.17 20.14
CA LYS A 143 -21.40 4.85 20.24
C LYS A 143 -20.01 4.81 19.59
N PHE A 144 -19.24 5.90 19.69
CA PHE A 144 -17.87 5.93 19.19
C PHE A 144 -16.99 4.90 19.93
N ASN A 145 -16.32 4.02 19.18
CA ASN A 145 -15.40 3.03 19.71
C ASN A 145 -14.03 3.15 19.02
N LEU A 146 -13.08 3.78 19.72
CA LEU A 146 -11.73 4.01 19.21
C LEU A 146 -11.05 2.75 18.68
N GLU A 147 -11.14 1.63 19.41
CA GLU A 147 -10.46 0.40 19.00
C GLU A 147 -11.01 -0.15 17.68
N SER A 148 -12.32 0.00 17.42
CA SER A 148 -12.90 -0.39 16.13
C SER A 148 -12.31 0.42 14.97
N PHE A 149 -12.19 1.74 15.13
CA PHE A 149 -11.63 2.62 14.10
C PHE A 149 -10.14 2.30 13.85
N LEU A 150 -9.37 2.12 14.92
CA LEU A 150 -7.95 1.80 14.81
C LEU A 150 -7.72 0.38 14.26
N ALA A 151 -8.61 -0.57 14.53
CA ALA A 151 -8.48 -1.95 14.06
C ALA A 151 -8.41 -2.05 12.53
N VAL A 152 -9.19 -1.25 11.80
CA VAL A 152 -9.16 -1.24 10.33
C VAL A 152 -7.77 -0.86 9.82
N GLY A 153 -7.21 0.25 10.31
CA GLY A 153 -5.88 0.69 9.89
C GLY A 153 -4.76 -0.24 10.36
N LYS A 154 -4.85 -0.80 11.58
CA LYS A 154 -3.91 -1.78 12.12
C LYS A 154 -3.88 -3.06 11.26
N ASN A 155 -5.04 -3.60 10.90
CA ASN A 155 -5.15 -4.80 10.05
C ASN A 155 -4.56 -4.59 8.65
N LEU A 156 -4.66 -3.37 8.12
CA LEU A 156 -4.05 -2.98 6.85
C LEU A 156 -2.57 -2.58 6.99
N GLY A 157 -1.98 -2.65 8.18
CA GLY A 157 -0.58 -2.27 8.43
C GLY A 157 -0.31 -0.79 8.17
N ILE A 158 -1.24 0.09 8.54
CA ILE A 158 -1.10 1.56 8.41
C ILE A 158 -0.26 2.09 9.57
N GLN A 159 0.85 2.74 9.20
CA GLN A 159 1.84 3.28 10.12
C GLN A 159 1.94 4.81 10.08
N ALA A 160 1.28 5.47 9.12
CA ALA A 160 1.36 6.91 8.93
C ALA A 160 0.10 7.45 8.24
N THR A 161 -0.21 8.71 8.51
CA THR A 161 -1.31 9.46 7.89
C THR A 161 -0.76 10.64 7.07
N PRO A 162 -1.35 10.98 5.91
CA PRO A 162 -2.41 10.22 5.26
C PRO A 162 -1.87 8.94 4.63
N THR A 163 -2.66 7.85 4.67
CA THR A 163 -2.45 6.68 3.80
C THR A 163 -3.66 6.54 2.91
N ILE A 164 -3.44 6.45 1.60
CA ILE A 164 -4.48 6.46 0.57
C ILE A 164 -4.54 5.09 -0.09
N PHE A 165 -5.74 4.62 -0.37
CA PHE A 165 -6.01 3.48 -1.23
C PHE A 165 -6.87 3.93 -2.41
N LEU A 166 -6.42 3.62 -3.61
CA LEU A 166 -7.20 3.84 -4.82
C LEU A 166 -8.25 2.73 -4.97
N SER A 167 -9.29 2.98 -5.78
CA SER A 167 -10.35 1.99 -6.06
C SER A 167 -9.85 0.66 -6.64
N SER A 168 -8.61 0.61 -7.13
CA SER A 168 -7.94 -0.60 -7.59
C SER A 168 -7.31 -1.46 -6.49
N GLY A 169 -7.18 -0.90 -5.30
CA GLY A 169 -6.37 -1.47 -4.23
C GLY A 169 -4.97 -0.90 -4.08
N GLU A 170 -4.46 -0.13 -5.06
CA GLU A 170 -3.12 0.47 -4.97
C GLU A 170 -3.03 1.40 -3.75
N ARG A 171 -1.96 1.22 -2.96
CA ARG A 171 -1.69 2.00 -1.77
C ARG A 171 -0.70 3.12 -2.07
N LEU A 172 -1.01 4.32 -1.62
CA LEU A 172 -0.10 5.47 -1.66
C LEU A 172 0.13 5.96 -0.23
N ARG A 173 1.40 6.06 0.18
CA ARG A 173 1.77 6.57 1.51
C ARG A 173 2.05 8.07 1.45
N GLY A 174 1.55 8.80 2.44
CA GLY A 174 1.77 10.23 2.60
C GLY A 174 0.90 11.09 1.69
N ALA A 175 1.04 12.40 1.86
CA ALA A 175 0.38 13.37 1.01
C ALA A 175 0.99 13.33 -0.40
N VAL A 176 0.20 12.89 -1.37
CA VAL A 176 0.60 12.83 -2.78
C VAL A 176 0.06 14.04 -3.55
N SER A 177 0.78 14.44 -4.60
CA SER A 177 0.31 15.48 -5.52
C SER A 177 -0.88 15.00 -6.34
N GLU A 178 -1.64 15.95 -6.88
CA GLU A 178 -2.71 15.67 -7.84
C GLU A 178 -2.17 14.90 -9.05
N GLU A 179 -1.02 15.31 -9.58
CA GLU A 179 -0.33 14.63 -10.67
C GLU A 179 -0.04 13.17 -10.30
N ARG A 180 0.49 12.93 -9.10
CA ARG A 180 0.78 11.57 -8.65
C ARG A 180 -0.49 10.73 -8.47
N LEU A 181 -1.58 11.33 -7.99
CA LEU A 181 -2.88 10.64 -7.97
C LEU A 181 -3.28 10.24 -9.39
N ARG A 182 -3.23 11.17 -10.35
CA ARG A 182 -3.58 10.92 -11.76
C ARG A 182 -2.67 9.88 -12.44
N GLU A 183 -1.38 9.85 -12.09
CA GLU A 183 -0.39 8.92 -12.64
C GLU A 183 -0.43 7.52 -12.04
N ALA A 184 -0.80 7.40 -10.75
CA ALA A 184 -0.89 6.12 -10.08
C ALA A 184 -1.76 5.20 -10.94
N ARG A 185 -1.22 4.02 -11.25
CA ARG A 185 -1.50 3.21 -12.46
C ARG A 185 -2.95 2.78 -12.60
N SER A 186 -3.76 3.07 -11.59
CA SER A 186 -5.17 2.76 -11.51
C SER A 186 -6.11 3.93 -11.26
N TYR A 187 -5.65 5.18 -11.32
CA TYR A 187 -6.56 6.34 -11.27
C TYR A 187 -7.55 6.34 -12.44
N PHE A 188 -7.22 5.61 -13.51
CA PHE A 188 -7.97 5.57 -14.75
C PHE A 188 -8.14 4.14 -15.27
N GLY A 189 -8.65 3.21 -14.45
CA GLY A 189 -9.34 1.99 -14.92
C GLY A 189 -8.71 1.24 -16.10
N ARG A 190 -7.38 1.25 -16.29
CA ARG A 190 -6.75 0.46 -17.33
C ARG A 190 -6.68 -0.96 -16.79
N LYS A 191 -7.44 -1.84 -17.47
CA LYS A 191 -7.29 -3.29 -17.44
C LYS A 191 -5.81 -3.60 -17.29
N ILE A 192 -5.46 -4.49 -16.35
CA ILE A 192 -4.12 -5.09 -16.25
C ILE A 192 -3.73 -5.50 -17.67
N ILE A 193 -2.84 -4.74 -18.29
CA ILE A 193 -2.23 -5.17 -19.54
C ILE A 193 -1.33 -6.31 -19.07
N ASN A 194 -1.74 -7.54 -19.34
CA ASN A 194 -0.86 -8.69 -19.23
C ASN A 194 0.37 -8.32 -20.05
N VAL A 195 1.47 -7.97 -19.38
CA VAL A 195 2.76 -7.86 -20.06
C VAL A 195 3.07 -9.30 -20.48
N PRO A 196 3.08 -9.61 -21.78
CA PRO A 196 3.45 -10.95 -22.20
C PRO A 196 4.85 -11.22 -21.66
N ARG A 197 5.05 -12.42 -21.12
CA ARG A 197 6.28 -12.90 -20.48
C ARG A 197 7.53 -12.91 -21.40
N ASN A 198 7.45 -12.30 -22.58
CA ASN A 198 8.38 -12.44 -23.70
C ASN A 198 8.88 -11.10 -24.27
N PHE A 199 9.06 -10.06 -23.44
CA PHE A 199 9.89 -8.92 -23.86
C PHE A 199 11.32 -9.13 -23.36
N VAL A 200 11.99 -10.15 -23.90
CA VAL A 200 13.45 -10.21 -23.91
C VAL A 200 13.85 -9.54 -25.22
N ASP A 201 14.37 -8.32 -25.12
CA ASP A 201 15.02 -7.68 -26.26
C ASP A 201 16.26 -8.50 -26.65
N PRO A 202 16.33 -9.08 -27.86
CA PRO A 202 17.48 -9.88 -28.28
C PRO A 202 18.77 -9.06 -28.38
N ALA A 203 18.72 -7.72 -28.25
CA ALA A 203 19.90 -6.86 -28.25
C ALA A 203 20.75 -6.95 -26.96
N PHE A 204 20.28 -7.63 -25.91
CA PHE A 204 21.00 -7.86 -24.65
C PHE A 204 21.24 -9.35 -24.39
N LEU A 205 21.97 -10.01 -25.29
CA LEU A 205 22.66 -11.27 -24.97
C LEU A 205 24.14 -10.94 -24.68
N PRO A 206 24.66 -11.20 -23.47
CA PRO A 206 26.11 -11.20 -23.28
C PRO A 206 26.71 -12.31 -24.14
N ALA A 207 27.80 -11.98 -24.83
CA ALA A 207 28.58 -12.93 -25.63
C ALA A 207 28.86 -14.20 -24.82
N SER A 208 28.60 -15.34 -25.44
CA SER A 208 28.83 -16.68 -24.91
C SER A 208 30.24 -16.83 -24.35
N ILE A 209 30.33 -17.12 -23.05
CA ILE A 209 31.57 -17.54 -22.38
C ILE A 209 31.99 -18.91 -22.97
N PRO A 210 33.23 -19.08 -23.45
CA PRO A 210 33.67 -20.37 -23.98
C PRO A 210 33.85 -21.39 -22.85
N VAL A 211 33.18 -22.53 -22.99
CA VAL A 211 33.33 -23.71 -22.13
C VAL A 211 34.62 -24.45 -22.52
N PRO A 212 35.54 -24.75 -21.58
CA PRO A 212 36.75 -25.50 -21.90
C PRO A 212 36.41 -26.96 -22.23
N LYS A 213 36.75 -27.39 -23.45
CA LYS A 213 36.71 -28.81 -23.86
C LYS A 213 37.99 -29.51 -23.39
N ASN A 214 37.94 -30.22 -22.26
CA ASN A 214 38.66 -31.49 -22.11
C ASN A 214 38.34 -32.17 -20.76
N ARG A 215 37.59 -33.27 -20.80
CA ARG A 215 37.80 -34.45 -19.93
C ARG A 215 37.40 -35.70 -20.70
N SER A 216 38.39 -36.47 -21.09
CA SER A 216 38.26 -37.86 -21.53
C SER A 216 37.80 -38.74 -20.36
N PRO A 217 36.98 -39.79 -20.60
CA PRO A 217 36.59 -40.75 -19.58
C PRO A 217 37.64 -41.88 -19.51
N LEU A 218 38.29 -42.05 -18.36
CA LEU A 218 39.02 -43.28 -18.06
C LEU A 218 38.05 -44.30 -17.48
N LEU A 219 37.86 -45.40 -18.21
CA LEU A 219 37.22 -46.63 -17.72
C LEU A 219 38.08 -47.24 -16.60
N GLY A 220 37.44 -47.59 -15.48
CA GLY A 220 37.96 -48.53 -14.47
C GLY A 220 36.90 -49.59 -14.19
N PRO A 221 37.28 -50.86 -13.92
CA PRO A 221 36.38 -52.00 -13.98
C PRO A 221 35.49 -52.13 -12.72
N LEU A 222 34.27 -52.65 -12.92
CA LEU A 222 33.38 -53.12 -11.87
C LEU A 222 34.03 -54.27 -11.10
N ILE A 223 34.18 -54.10 -9.79
CA ILE A 223 34.42 -55.20 -8.86
C ILE A 223 33.09 -55.50 -8.16
N ALA A 224 32.58 -56.70 -8.40
CA ALA A 224 31.43 -57.27 -7.72
C ALA A 224 31.78 -57.56 -6.25
N LEU A 225 30.87 -57.20 -5.33
CA LEU A 225 30.85 -57.72 -3.96
C LEU A 225 29.59 -58.57 -3.76
N PRO A 226 29.69 -59.74 -3.10
CA PRO A 226 28.61 -60.69 -2.99
C PRO A 226 27.61 -60.29 -1.88
N VAL A 227 26.37 -60.70 -2.13
CA VAL A 227 25.25 -60.74 -1.20
C VAL A 227 25.57 -61.71 -0.06
N SER A 228 25.37 -61.30 1.19
CA SER A 228 25.20 -62.25 2.29
C SER A 228 24.11 -61.77 3.26
N TRP A 229 23.18 -62.69 3.51
CA TRP A 229 22.10 -62.63 4.49
C TRP A 229 22.62 -62.57 5.92
N ALA A 230 21.93 -61.81 6.79
CA ALA A 230 21.73 -62.22 8.18
C ALA A 230 20.46 -61.55 8.75
N ILE A 231 19.52 -62.40 9.15
CA ILE A 231 18.31 -62.10 9.91
C ILE A 231 18.64 -62.37 11.41
N ILE A 232 17.87 -61.74 12.31
CA ILE A 232 17.55 -62.11 13.71
C ILE A 232 18.49 -61.59 14.82
N LYS A 233 18.09 -60.52 15.53
CA LYS A 233 17.31 -60.57 16.78
C LYS A 233 16.71 -59.20 17.10
#